data_AF-A0A833TNZ4-F1
#
_entry.id   AF-A0A833TNZ4-F1
#
_cell.length_a   1.000
_cell.length_b   1.000
_cell.length_c   1.000
_cell.angle_alpha   90.00
_cell.angle_beta   90.00
_cell.angle_gamma   90.00
#
_symmetry.space_group_name_H-M   'P 1'
#
loop_
_entity.id
_entity.type
_entity.pdbx_description
1 polymer ?
#
loop_
_entity_poly.entity_id
_entity_poly.type
_entity_poly.pdbx_seq_one_letter_code
_entity_poly.pdbx_strand_id
1 'polypeptide(L)'
;MVEAKVFEKYLGLPSCVGRNKLASFRPVLDSIRNRMQNWKVRFISNAQKEVLLKSIVQAIPTYCMSIFKMPKTILNAMNKLMQKFWWGNRDNKTKTQWLPWKLLGKNKAEGGLGYRDFEHFNLALLAKQGWRLIQQSQSLAAKVMKAKYFFRSDFLHAKLGSNASFLWRSFLEARKVLEEGLIWRIGNGEGVSIWRDKWIPQPTTFKVQTPLDQRHACWKVSNLIDEDSKTWNMSILRRIFTEEDISNICKIPISWCGNPDKLI
;
A
#
# COMPACT_ATOMS: atom_id res chain seq x y z
N MET A 1 23.00 -24.20 -24.08
CA MET A 1 22.43 -23.23 -23.13
C MET A 1 21.47 -22.34 -23.89
N VAL A 2 20.17 -22.59 -23.78
CA VAL A 2 19.14 -21.82 -24.50
C VAL A 2 18.80 -20.59 -23.65
N GLU A 3 19.21 -19.42 -24.11
CA GLU A 3 18.70 -18.14 -23.61
C GLU A 3 17.19 -18.09 -23.89
N ALA A 4 16.37 -18.10 -22.84
CA ALA A 4 14.93 -17.88 -22.96
C ALA A 4 14.67 -16.43 -23.40
N LYS A 5 14.68 -16.22 -24.72
CA LYS A 5 14.32 -14.99 -25.40
C LYS A 5 12.80 -14.78 -25.28
N VAL A 6 12.45 -13.62 -24.74
CA VAL A 6 11.09 -13.08 -24.64
C VAL A 6 10.17 -13.91 -23.73
N PHE A 7 10.08 -13.50 -22.46
CA PHE A 7 8.91 -13.88 -21.67
C PHE A 7 7.67 -13.39 -22.42
N GLU A 8 6.81 -14.33 -22.84
CA GLU A 8 5.52 -14.02 -23.44
C GLU A 8 4.83 -12.92 -22.62
N LYS A 9 4.27 -11.94 -23.32
CA LYS A 9 3.58 -10.82 -22.67
C LYS A 9 2.11 -11.17 -22.56
N TYR A 10 1.58 -11.21 -21.34
CA TYR A 10 0.16 -11.33 -21.11
C TYR A 10 -0.39 -9.99 -20.62
N LEU A 11 -1.36 -9.43 -21.35
CA LEU A 11 -1.96 -8.11 -21.06
C LEU A 11 -0.91 -6.99 -20.86
N GLY A 12 0.20 -7.04 -21.62
CA GLY A 12 1.28 -6.06 -21.54
C GLY A 12 2.25 -6.25 -20.38
N LEU A 13 2.09 -7.31 -19.58
CA LEU A 13 3.00 -7.68 -18.49
C LEU A 13 3.89 -8.87 -18.86
N PRO A 14 5.11 -8.95 -18.30
CA PRO A 14 5.92 -10.15 -18.44
C PRO A 14 5.25 -11.33 -17.72
N SER A 15 4.93 -12.41 -18.43
CA SER A 15 4.30 -13.61 -17.84
C SER A 15 5.19 -14.27 -16.77
N CYS A 16 6.51 -14.21 -16.94
CA CYS A 16 7.48 -14.64 -15.94
C CYS A 16 8.50 -13.52 -15.69
N VAL A 17 8.69 -13.17 -14.42
CA VAL A 17 9.79 -12.27 -14.01
C VAL A 17 10.96 -13.16 -13.61
N GLY A 18 11.92 -13.31 -14.53
CA GLY A 18 13.14 -14.10 -14.30
C GLY A 18 14.15 -13.41 -13.38
N ARG A 19 15.38 -13.94 -13.34
CA ARG A 19 16.49 -13.37 -12.54
C ARG A 19 16.78 -11.91 -12.90
N ASN A 20 16.69 -11.56 -14.18
CA ASN A 20 16.86 -10.19 -14.65
C ASN A 20 15.56 -9.39 -14.59
N LYS A 21 15.22 -8.92 -13.37
CA LYS A 21 14.04 -8.08 -13.12
C LYS A 21 14.04 -6.81 -13.97
N LEU A 22 15.21 -6.24 -14.26
CA LEU A 22 15.33 -4.99 -15.02
C LEU A 22 14.85 -5.16 -16.45
N ALA A 23 15.28 -6.24 -17.12
CA ALA A 23 14.88 -6.53 -18.49
C ALA A 23 13.36 -6.69 -18.62
N SER A 24 12.70 -7.29 -17.63
CA SER A 24 11.25 -7.48 -17.60
C SER A 24 10.45 -6.16 -17.58
N PHE A 25 11.00 -5.09 -16.99
CA PHE A 25 10.31 -3.80 -16.86
C PHE A 25 10.78 -2.71 -17.85
N ARG A 26 11.88 -2.94 -18.58
CA ARG A 26 12.35 -2.03 -19.65
C ARG A 26 11.28 -1.67 -20.67
N PRO A 27 10.43 -2.61 -21.17
CA PRO A 27 9.40 -2.28 -22.15
C PRO A 27 8.40 -1.21 -21.67
N VAL A 28 8.13 -1.15 -20.36
CA VAL A 28 7.26 -0.12 -19.76
C VAL A 28 7.91 1.26 -19.88
N LEU A 29 9.21 1.34 -19.56
CA LEU A 29 9.99 2.56 -19.69
C LEU A 29 10.12 2.99 -21.15
N ASP A 30 10.34 2.06 -22.07
CA ASP A 30 10.41 2.33 -23.51
C ASP A 30 9.06 2.84 -24.04
N SER A 31 7.95 2.26 -23.57
CA SER A 31 6.60 2.74 -23.92
C SER A 31 6.37 4.17 -23.45
N ILE A 32 6.79 4.51 -22.23
CA ILE A 32 6.74 5.88 -21.71
C ILE A 32 7.59 6.81 -22.57
N ARG A 33 8.84 6.42 -22.85
CA ARG A 33 9.77 7.21 -23.68
C ARG A 33 9.19 7.46 -25.08
N ASN A 34 8.70 6.43 -25.76
CA ASN A 34 8.15 6.55 -27.11
C ASN A 34 6.93 7.47 -27.13
N ARG A 35 6.02 7.33 -26.16
CA ARG A 35 4.87 8.24 -26.07
C ARG A 35 5.32 9.68 -25.80
N MET A 36 6.29 9.90 -24.92
CA MET A 36 6.79 11.25 -24.64
C MET A 36 7.53 11.89 -25.81
N GLN A 37 8.25 11.10 -26.62
CA GLN A 37 8.97 11.57 -27.81
C GLN A 37 8.03 11.94 -28.96
N ASN A 38 6.89 11.25 -29.09
CA ASN A 38 5.89 11.55 -30.11
C ASN A 38 5.26 12.95 -29.94
N TRP A 39 5.29 13.50 -28.73
CA TRP A 39 4.80 14.86 -28.47
C TRP A 39 5.90 15.89 -28.74
N LYS A 40 5.70 16.70 -29.79
CA LYS A 40 6.58 17.85 -30.07
C LYS A 40 6.45 18.87 -28.93
N VAL A 41 7.42 18.88 -28.02
CA VAL A 41 7.56 19.84 -26.90
C VAL A 41 7.49 21.31 -27.36
N ARG A 42 7.72 21.57 -28.66
CA ARG A 42 7.75 22.89 -29.28
C ARG A 42 6.47 23.73 -29.12
N PHE A 43 5.30 23.11 -28.95
CA PHE A 43 4.00 23.80 -28.89
C PHE A 43 3.28 23.65 -27.54
N ILE A 44 3.93 23.06 -26.53
CA ILE A 44 3.27 22.65 -25.29
C ILE A 44 3.51 23.69 -24.20
N SER A 45 2.43 24.26 -23.66
CA SER A 45 2.50 25.16 -22.50
C SER A 45 2.93 24.41 -21.23
N ASN A 46 3.44 25.09 -20.20
CA ASN A 46 3.84 24.44 -18.95
C ASN A 46 2.67 23.68 -18.28
N ALA A 47 1.46 24.24 -18.36
CA ALA A 47 0.26 23.57 -17.87
C ALA A 47 -0.04 22.27 -18.65
N GLN A 48 0.09 22.29 -19.98
CA GLN A 48 -0.08 21.09 -20.79
C GLN A 48 1.02 20.05 -20.54
N LYS A 49 2.27 20.48 -20.28
CA LYS A 49 3.36 19.56 -19.88
C LYS A 49 3.01 18.84 -18.58
N GLU A 50 2.41 19.53 -17.61
CA GLU A 50 2.01 18.94 -16.34
C GLU A 50 0.96 17.85 -16.57
N VAL A 51 -0.10 18.19 -17.30
CA VAL A 51 -1.21 17.27 -17.63
C VAL A 51 -0.70 16.07 -18.41
N LEU A 52 0.17 16.28 -19.41
CA LEU A 52 0.71 15.20 -20.25
C LEU A 52 1.62 14.25 -19.46
N LEU A 53 2.47 14.78 -18.58
CA LEU A 53 3.30 13.94 -17.72
C LEU A 53 2.45 13.08 -16.78
N LYS A 54 1.37 13.64 -16.24
CA LYS A 54 0.44 12.90 -15.39
C LYS A 54 -0.31 11.83 -16.18
N SER A 55 -0.84 12.15 -17.36
CA SER A 55 -1.61 11.21 -18.17
C SER A 55 -0.77 10.06 -18.76
N ILE A 56 0.51 10.31 -19.08
CA ILE A 56 1.40 9.27 -19.64
C ILE A 56 2.12 8.52 -18.52
N VAL A 57 2.91 9.23 -17.72
CA VAL A 57 3.88 8.59 -16.82
C VAL A 57 3.20 8.02 -15.58
N GLN A 58 2.06 8.56 -15.14
CA GLN A 58 1.30 7.92 -14.06
C GLN A 58 0.43 6.79 -14.58
N ALA A 59 -0.23 6.93 -15.74
CA ALA A 59 -1.19 5.91 -16.19
C ALA A 59 -0.52 4.62 -16.70
N ILE A 60 0.50 4.71 -17.56
CA ILE A 60 1.14 3.54 -18.20
C ILE A 60 1.67 2.52 -17.18
N PRO A 61 2.48 2.91 -16.18
CA PRO A 61 3.04 1.95 -15.24
C PRO A 61 2.03 1.50 -14.18
N THR A 62 0.87 2.17 -14.01
CA THR A 62 -0.08 1.89 -12.91
C THR A 62 -0.49 0.42 -12.88
N TYR A 63 -0.78 -0.18 -14.05
CA TYR A 63 -1.14 -1.59 -14.11
C TYR A 63 0.01 -2.50 -13.64
N CYS A 64 1.23 -2.26 -14.13
CA CYS A 64 2.42 -3.00 -13.73
C CYS A 64 2.75 -2.83 -12.23
N MET A 65 2.68 -1.60 -11.74
CA MET A 65 2.92 -1.24 -10.33
C MET A 65 1.85 -1.82 -9.41
N SER A 66 0.65 -2.10 -9.89
CA SER A 66 -0.38 -2.72 -9.05
C SER A 66 -0.12 -4.20 -8.75
N ILE A 67 0.73 -4.87 -9.53
CA ILE A 67 0.99 -6.31 -9.42
C ILE A 67 2.42 -6.58 -8.93
N PHE A 68 3.38 -5.72 -9.31
CA PHE A 68 4.79 -5.91 -9.03
C PHE A 68 5.43 -4.71 -8.35
N LYS A 69 6.35 -4.97 -7.42
CA LYS A 69 7.26 -3.96 -6.87
C LYS A 69 8.36 -3.70 -7.89
N MET A 70 8.28 -2.59 -8.60
CA MET A 70 9.26 -2.21 -9.60
C MET A 70 10.64 -1.96 -8.97
N PRO A 71 11.72 -2.36 -9.63
CA PRO A 71 13.07 -2.02 -9.18
C PRO A 71 13.28 -0.51 -9.13
N LYS A 72 13.91 -0.01 -8.05
CA LYS A 72 14.20 1.42 -7.84
C LYS A 72 14.94 2.07 -9.03
N THR A 73 15.78 1.30 -9.71
CA THR A 73 16.50 1.76 -10.92
C THR A 73 15.55 2.15 -12.05
N ILE A 74 14.47 1.40 -12.28
CA ILE A 74 13.45 1.73 -13.28
C ILE A 74 12.67 2.97 -12.85
N LEU A 75 12.28 3.04 -11.58
CA LEU A 75 11.57 4.21 -11.02
C LEU A 75 12.42 5.49 -11.14
N ASN A 76 13.71 5.39 -10.84
CA ASN A 76 14.66 6.50 -10.99
C ASN A 76 14.83 6.90 -12.46
N ALA A 77 14.84 5.93 -13.38
CA ALA A 77 14.92 6.22 -14.80
C ALA A 77 13.64 6.90 -15.33
N MET A 78 12.45 6.52 -14.82
CA MET A 78 11.20 7.24 -15.10
C MET A 78 11.24 8.67 -14.57
N ASN A 79 11.70 8.89 -13.33
CA ASN A 79 11.90 10.22 -12.77
C ASN A 79 12.84 11.08 -13.64
N LYS A 80 13.95 10.51 -14.13
CA LYS A 80 14.87 11.19 -15.06
C LYS A 80 14.20 11.55 -16.39
N LEU A 81 13.36 10.68 -16.94
CA LEU A 81 12.61 10.98 -18.16
C LEU A 81 11.63 12.14 -17.96
N MET A 82 10.91 12.15 -16.83
CA MET A 82 10.01 13.26 -16.48
C MET A 82 10.77 14.57 -16.32
N GLN A 83 11.89 14.56 -15.59
CA GLN A 83 12.76 15.72 -15.41
C GLN A 83 13.25 16.26 -16.76
N LYS A 84 13.75 15.38 -17.62
CA LYS A 84 14.26 15.77 -18.94
C LYS A 84 13.16 16.37 -19.80
N PHE A 85 11.93 15.87 -19.73
CA PHE A 85 10.80 16.41 -20.48
C PHE A 85 10.31 17.74 -19.93
N TRP A 86 10.23 17.88 -18.60
CA TRP A 86 9.82 19.12 -17.94
C TRP A 86 10.77 20.28 -18.26
N TRP A 87 12.07 20.05 -18.03
CA TRP A 87 13.12 21.05 -18.25
C TRP A 87 13.61 21.12 -19.72
N GLY A 88 13.19 20.20 -20.58
CA GLY A 88 13.57 20.17 -21.99
C GLY A 88 12.91 21.28 -22.82
N ASN A 89 13.63 21.78 -23.84
CA ASN A 89 13.16 22.82 -24.76
C ASN A 89 13.25 22.39 -26.25
N ARG A 90 12.84 23.30 -27.16
CA ARG A 90 12.65 23.18 -28.61
C ARG A 90 13.70 22.40 -29.42
N ASP A 91 14.95 22.29 -28.94
CA ASP A 91 16.10 21.68 -29.64
C ASP A 91 16.77 20.52 -28.89
N ASN A 92 16.05 19.86 -27.97
CA ASN A 92 16.57 18.70 -27.22
C ASN A 92 17.78 19.01 -26.30
N LYS A 93 18.15 20.29 -26.16
CA LYS A 93 19.10 20.78 -25.16
C LYS A 93 18.43 20.75 -23.78
N THR A 94 19.09 20.12 -22.81
CA THR A 94 18.65 20.12 -21.41
C THR A 94 18.85 21.53 -20.84
N LYS A 95 17.77 22.20 -20.41
CA LYS A 95 17.94 23.41 -19.58
C LYS A 95 18.52 23.01 -18.22
N THR A 96 19.18 23.96 -17.57
CA THR A 96 19.56 23.88 -16.16
C THR A 96 18.34 23.54 -15.32
N GLN A 97 18.48 22.53 -14.46
CA GLN A 97 17.44 22.18 -13.49
C GLN A 97 17.45 23.24 -12.38
N TRP A 98 16.52 24.18 -12.44
CA TRP A 98 16.44 25.27 -11.45
C TRP A 98 15.90 24.82 -10.10
N LEU A 99 15.11 23.74 -10.08
CA LEU A 99 14.52 23.20 -8.87
C LEU A 99 14.75 21.69 -8.79
N PRO A 100 15.13 21.15 -7.61
CA PRO A 100 15.21 19.72 -7.41
C PRO A 100 13.83 19.07 -7.60
N TRP A 101 13.82 17.92 -8.27
CA TRP A 101 12.60 17.19 -8.62
C TRP A 101 11.72 16.82 -7.41
N LYS A 102 12.34 16.58 -6.25
CA LYS A 102 11.62 16.30 -5.00
C LYS A 102 10.72 17.47 -4.57
N LEU A 103 11.13 18.72 -4.81
CA LEU A 103 10.31 19.90 -4.49
C LEU A 103 9.13 20.02 -5.46
N LEU A 104 9.33 19.70 -6.74
CA LEU A 104 8.23 19.64 -7.72
C LEU A 104 7.20 18.54 -7.39
N GLY A 105 7.61 17.50 -6.67
CA GLY A 105 6.74 16.42 -6.21
C GLY A 105 5.81 16.77 -5.04
N LYS A 106 6.07 17.88 -4.33
CA LYS A 106 5.21 18.31 -3.21
C LYS A 106 3.78 18.62 -3.66
N ASN A 107 2.85 18.61 -2.69
CA ASN A 107 1.45 18.96 -2.94
C ASN A 107 1.33 20.40 -3.46
N LYS A 108 0.26 20.68 -4.23
CA LYS A 108 -0.02 22.05 -4.72
C LYS A 108 -0.19 23.05 -3.59
N ALA A 109 -0.78 22.63 -2.47
CA ALA A 109 -0.89 23.43 -1.25
C ALA A 109 0.46 23.81 -0.64
N GLU A 110 1.50 22.99 -0.87
CA GLU A 110 2.87 23.22 -0.39
C GLU A 110 3.77 23.85 -1.47
N GLY A 111 3.19 24.36 -2.57
CA GLY A 111 3.91 25.01 -3.66
C GLY A 111 4.57 24.05 -4.67
N GLY A 112 4.26 22.76 -4.64
CA GLY A 112 4.71 21.78 -5.63
C GLY A 112 3.72 21.55 -6.78
N LEU A 113 4.06 20.69 -7.74
CA LEU A 113 3.19 20.32 -8.87
C LEU A 113 2.35 19.07 -8.60
N GLY A 114 2.55 18.40 -7.45
CA GLY A 114 1.85 17.19 -7.07
C GLY A 114 2.22 15.97 -7.93
N TYR A 115 3.48 15.86 -8.34
CA TYR A 115 3.97 14.61 -8.93
C TYR A 115 4.13 13.56 -7.83
N ARG A 116 3.43 12.43 -7.97
CA ARG A 116 3.54 11.32 -7.02
C ARG A 116 4.95 10.73 -7.05
N ASP A 117 5.48 10.42 -5.88
CA ASP A 117 6.66 9.56 -5.78
C ASP A 117 6.28 8.15 -6.22
N PHE A 118 6.94 7.64 -7.28
CA PHE A 118 6.65 6.32 -7.82
C PHE A 118 6.95 5.18 -6.85
N GLU A 119 7.89 5.33 -5.92
CA GLU A 119 8.17 4.27 -4.94
C GLU A 119 6.99 4.11 -3.98
N HIS A 120 6.58 5.22 -3.37
CA HIS A 120 5.40 5.26 -2.48
C HIS A 120 4.12 4.91 -3.23
N PHE A 121 3.94 5.39 -4.46
CA PHE A 121 2.78 5.07 -5.28
C PHE A 121 2.70 3.58 -5.65
N ASN A 122 3.83 2.96 -5.98
CA ASN A 122 3.89 1.53 -6.27
C ASN A 122 3.56 0.70 -5.02
N LEU A 123 4.12 1.05 -3.86
CA LEU A 123 3.79 0.40 -2.60
C LEU A 123 2.31 0.57 -2.23
N ALA A 124 1.74 1.76 -2.40
CA ALA A 124 0.33 2.03 -2.15
C ALA A 124 -0.60 1.22 -3.06
N LEU A 125 -0.27 1.08 -4.35
CA LEU A 125 -1.05 0.26 -5.27
C LEU A 125 -1.01 -1.23 -4.90
N LEU A 126 0.16 -1.74 -4.49
CA LEU A 126 0.30 -3.11 -4.00
C LEU A 126 -0.46 -3.32 -2.69
N ALA A 127 -0.38 -2.36 -1.76
CA ALA A 127 -1.11 -2.38 -0.50
C ALA A 127 -2.62 -2.41 -0.77
N LYS A 128 -3.13 -1.62 -1.73
CA LYS A 128 -4.52 -1.68 -2.18
C LYS A 128 -4.94 -3.07 -2.66
N GLN A 129 -4.06 -3.79 -3.38
CA GLN A 129 -4.37 -5.17 -3.77
C GLN A 129 -4.31 -6.11 -2.57
N GLY A 130 -3.35 -5.95 -1.65
CA GLY A 130 -3.31 -6.70 -0.39
C GLY A 130 -4.57 -6.50 0.45
N TRP A 131 -5.09 -5.28 0.49
CA TRP A 131 -6.35 -4.95 1.14
C TRP A 131 -7.55 -5.68 0.51
N ARG A 132 -7.59 -5.76 -0.82
CA ARG A 132 -8.61 -6.54 -1.53
C ARG A 132 -8.52 -8.03 -1.20
N LEU A 133 -7.32 -8.58 -1.02
CA LEU A 133 -7.16 -9.99 -0.59
C LEU A 133 -7.76 -10.23 0.81
N ILE A 134 -7.68 -9.24 1.70
CA ILE A 134 -8.26 -9.30 3.04
C ILE A 134 -9.79 -9.18 2.98
N GLN A 135 -10.30 -8.12 2.34
CA GLN A 135 -11.74 -7.82 2.33
C GLN A 135 -12.56 -8.74 1.42
N GLN A 136 -11.98 -9.24 0.32
CA GLN A 136 -12.66 -10.04 -0.69
C GLN A 136 -12.07 -11.45 -0.79
N SER A 137 -12.06 -12.16 0.34
CA SER A 137 -11.52 -13.52 0.48
C SER A 137 -12.19 -14.54 -0.46
N GLN A 138 -13.42 -14.29 -0.90
CA GLN A 138 -14.17 -15.15 -1.80
C GLN A 138 -13.85 -14.97 -3.30
N SER A 139 -13.12 -13.91 -3.66
CA SER A 139 -12.72 -13.69 -5.04
C SER A 139 -11.81 -14.82 -5.55
N LEU A 140 -11.90 -15.16 -6.84
CA LEU A 140 -11.07 -16.22 -7.43
C LEU A 140 -9.57 -15.95 -7.20
N ALA A 141 -9.15 -14.69 -7.38
CA ALA A 141 -7.78 -14.27 -7.13
C ALA A 141 -7.36 -14.52 -5.67
N ALA A 142 -8.22 -14.18 -4.69
CA ALA A 142 -7.93 -14.43 -3.29
C ALA A 142 -7.86 -15.94 -2.97
N LYS A 143 -8.77 -16.74 -3.52
CA LYS A 143 -8.77 -18.21 -3.37
C LYS A 143 -7.48 -18.83 -3.92
N VAL A 144 -7.06 -18.44 -5.12
CA VAL A 144 -5.81 -18.92 -5.75
C VAL A 144 -4.59 -18.48 -4.94
N MET A 145 -4.54 -17.23 -4.51
CA MET A 145 -3.44 -16.71 -3.69
C MET A 145 -3.34 -17.41 -2.34
N LYS A 146 -4.48 -17.64 -1.67
CA LYS A 146 -4.56 -18.38 -0.41
C LYS A 146 -4.08 -19.81 -0.59
N ALA A 147 -4.59 -20.53 -1.59
CA ALA A 147 -4.18 -21.90 -1.88
C ALA A 147 -2.68 -22.03 -2.15
N LYS A 148 -2.09 -21.07 -2.87
CA LYS A 148 -0.67 -21.11 -3.27
C LYS A 148 0.31 -20.65 -2.19
N TYR A 149 -0.02 -19.60 -1.45
CA TYR A 149 0.96 -18.91 -0.58
C TYR A 149 0.65 -19.01 0.91
N PHE A 150 -0.61 -19.11 1.31
CA PHE A 150 -1.01 -19.06 2.72
C PHE A 150 -2.22 -19.97 3.00
N PHE A 151 -2.11 -21.24 2.65
CA PHE A 151 -3.23 -22.18 2.76
C PHE A 151 -3.78 -22.30 4.19
N ARG A 152 -2.89 -22.28 5.19
CA ARG A 152 -3.20 -22.47 6.62
C ARG A 152 -3.28 -21.18 7.43
N SER A 153 -3.06 -20.01 6.82
CA SER A 153 -2.98 -18.74 7.54
C SER A 153 -3.72 -17.64 6.81
N ASP A 154 -3.65 -16.42 7.35
CA ASP A 154 -4.15 -15.22 6.69
C ASP A 154 -3.02 -14.45 6.01
N PHE A 155 -3.39 -13.52 5.13
CA PHE A 155 -2.44 -12.68 4.40
C PHE A 155 -1.50 -11.90 5.35
N LEU A 156 -2.03 -11.40 6.47
CA LEU A 156 -1.25 -10.68 7.50
C LEU A 156 -0.19 -11.55 8.18
N HIS A 157 -0.46 -12.84 8.36
CA HIS A 157 0.46 -13.77 9.03
C HIS A 157 1.25 -14.66 8.06
N ALA A 158 1.05 -14.49 6.76
CA ALA A 158 1.69 -15.32 5.75
C ALA A 158 3.22 -15.15 5.74
N LYS A 159 3.96 -16.24 5.59
CA LYS A 159 5.43 -16.21 5.50
C LYS A 159 5.87 -16.18 4.03
N LEU A 160 7.11 -15.77 3.80
CA LEU A 160 7.68 -15.73 2.44
C LEU A 160 7.76 -17.13 1.81
N GLY A 161 8.19 -18.13 2.58
CA GLY A 161 8.49 -19.47 2.07
C GLY A 161 9.78 -19.52 1.25
N SER A 162 10.19 -20.72 0.84
CA SER A 162 11.45 -20.95 0.10
C SER A 162 11.38 -20.50 -1.36
N ASN A 163 10.29 -20.82 -2.07
CA ASN A 163 10.12 -20.55 -3.51
C ASN A 163 9.06 -19.48 -3.80
N ALA A 164 9.21 -18.33 -3.16
CA ALA A 164 8.31 -17.18 -3.37
C ALA A 164 8.43 -16.60 -4.78
N SER A 165 7.28 -16.42 -5.46
CA SER A 165 7.24 -15.69 -6.72
C SER A 165 7.58 -14.21 -6.53
N PHE A 166 7.96 -13.55 -7.62
CA PHE A 166 8.21 -12.11 -7.58
C PHE A 166 6.97 -11.29 -7.19
N LEU A 167 5.81 -11.75 -7.63
CA LEU A 167 4.50 -11.21 -7.23
C LEU A 167 4.36 -11.31 -5.70
N TRP A 168 4.53 -12.50 -5.12
CA TRP A 168 4.35 -12.71 -3.68
C TRP A 168 5.30 -11.87 -2.83
N ARG A 169 6.57 -11.77 -3.24
CA ARG A 169 7.56 -10.86 -2.63
C ARG A 169 7.11 -9.39 -2.67
N SER A 170 6.46 -8.98 -3.75
CA SER A 170 5.95 -7.60 -3.90
C SER A 170 4.79 -7.33 -2.95
N PHE A 171 3.86 -8.27 -2.82
CA PHE A 171 2.74 -8.18 -1.87
C PHE A 171 3.20 -8.16 -0.42
N LEU A 172 4.15 -9.03 -0.04
CA LEU A 172 4.67 -9.08 1.33
C LEU A 172 5.39 -7.80 1.74
N GLU A 173 6.08 -7.13 0.82
CA GLU A 173 6.67 -5.84 1.13
C GLU A 173 5.58 -4.77 1.37
N ALA A 174 4.56 -4.73 0.51
CA ALA A 174 3.46 -3.78 0.65
C ALA A 174 2.57 -4.06 1.86
N ARG A 175 2.62 -5.28 2.41
CA ARG A 175 1.93 -5.65 3.65
C ARG A 175 2.36 -4.80 4.84
N LYS A 176 3.62 -4.39 4.92
CA LYS A 176 4.12 -3.51 5.99
C LYS A 176 3.33 -2.20 6.05
N VAL A 177 3.04 -1.62 4.88
CA VAL A 177 2.24 -0.38 4.76
C VAL A 177 0.82 -0.60 5.28
N LEU A 178 0.24 -1.78 5.04
CA LEU A 178 -1.06 -2.13 5.61
C LEU A 178 -0.95 -2.30 7.13
N GLU A 179 0.01 -3.08 7.62
CA GLU A 179 0.20 -3.31 9.06
C GLU A 179 0.37 -2.00 9.84
N GLU A 180 0.96 -0.96 9.26
CA GLU A 180 1.07 0.37 9.86
C GLU A 180 -0.30 1.05 10.06
N GLY A 181 -1.19 1.00 9.06
CA GLY A 181 -2.45 1.75 9.04
C GLY A 181 -3.72 0.96 9.39
N LEU A 182 -3.67 -0.37 9.46
CA LEU A 182 -4.84 -1.20 9.73
C LEU A 182 -5.28 -1.11 11.20
N ILE A 183 -6.57 -0.89 11.42
CA ILE A 183 -7.19 -0.81 12.75
C ILE A 183 -8.46 -1.67 12.75
N TRP A 184 -8.75 -2.32 13.86
CA TRP A 184 -10.01 -3.00 14.09
C TRP A 184 -11.07 -2.02 14.55
N ARG A 185 -12.18 -1.98 13.82
CA ARG A 185 -13.44 -1.42 14.32
C ARG A 185 -14.16 -2.50 15.10
N ILE A 186 -14.37 -2.23 16.38
CA ILE A 186 -15.05 -3.14 17.29
C ILE A 186 -16.54 -3.19 16.96
N GLY A 187 -17.04 -4.41 16.84
CA GLY A 187 -18.46 -4.73 16.77
C GLY A 187 -18.87 -5.47 18.05
N ASN A 188 -18.68 -6.79 18.05
CA ASN A 188 -18.92 -7.67 19.21
C ASN A 188 -17.65 -7.94 20.05
N GLY A 189 -16.45 -7.64 19.54
CA GLY A 189 -15.20 -7.76 20.25
C GLY A 189 -14.66 -9.18 20.43
N GLU A 190 -15.33 -10.19 19.86
CA GLU A 190 -14.93 -11.60 19.98
C GLU A 190 -13.72 -11.95 19.10
N GLY A 191 -13.48 -11.20 18.03
CA GLY A 191 -12.39 -11.45 17.09
C GLY A 191 -11.08 -10.75 17.46
N VAL A 192 -11.14 -9.76 18.36
CA VAL A 192 -10.05 -8.83 18.63
C VAL A 192 -9.42 -9.09 19.99
N SER A 193 -8.10 -9.27 20.01
CA SER A 193 -7.31 -9.41 21.23
C SER A 193 -6.97 -8.03 21.80
N ILE A 194 -7.21 -7.83 23.10
CA ILE A 194 -7.01 -6.53 23.77
C ILE A 194 -5.58 -5.99 23.55
N TRP A 195 -4.57 -6.84 23.75
CA TRP A 195 -3.17 -6.41 23.84
C TRP A 195 -2.38 -6.57 22.53
N ARG A 196 -2.81 -7.46 21.64
CA ARG A 196 -2.05 -7.79 20.41
C ARG A 196 -2.47 -6.94 19.23
N ASP A 197 -3.78 -6.72 19.11
CA ASP A 197 -4.39 -6.10 17.94
C ASP A 197 -4.49 -4.58 18.09
N LYS A 198 -4.56 -3.88 16.95
CA LYS A 198 -4.75 -2.43 16.90
C LYS A 198 -6.24 -2.14 16.85
N TRP A 199 -6.80 -1.51 17.88
CA TRP A 199 -8.25 -1.24 17.95
C TRP A 199 -8.61 0.09 18.63
N ILE A 200 -7.63 0.75 19.25
CA ILE A 200 -7.85 2.03 19.94
C ILE A 200 -7.53 3.18 18.98
N PRO A 201 -8.37 4.23 18.89
CA PRO A 201 -8.18 5.33 17.94
C PRO A 201 -6.94 6.20 18.25
N GLN A 202 -6.49 6.24 19.50
CA GLN A 202 -5.33 6.99 19.97
C GLN A 202 -4.61 6.17 21.04
N PRO A 203 -3.27 6.23 21.16
CA PRO A 203 -2.32 7.10 20.45
C PRO A 203 -1.93 6.55 19.06
N THR A 204 -0.94 7.16 18.39
CA THR A 204 -0.49 6.83 17.01
C THR A 204 -0.11 5.37 16.78
N THR A 205 0.13 4.61 17.84
CA THR A 205 0.39 3.16 17.81
C THR A 205 -0.87 2.33 17.57
N PHE A 206 -2.05 2.90 17.82
CA PHE A 206 -3.38 2.27 17.82
C PHE A 206 -3.51 1.07 18.79
N LYS A 207 -2.59 0.99 19.76
CA LYS A 207 -2.52 -0.08 20.76
C LYS A 207 -2.63 0.50 22.16
N VAL A 208 -3.15 -0.33 23.08
CA VAL A 208 -3.14 -0.07 24.52
C VAL A 208 -1.73 0.31 24.97
N GLN A 209 -1.60 1.40 25.73
CA GLN A 209 -0.33 1.84 26.31
C GLN A 209 -0.10 1.27 27.71
N THR A 210 -1.17 0.88 28.38
CA THR A 210 -1.10 0.20 29.68
C THR A 210 -0.16 -1.01 29.61
N PRO A 211 0.71 -1.22 30.62
CA PRO A 211 1.55 -2.40 30.69
C PRO A 211 0.71 -3.68 30.68
N LEU A 212 1.17 -4.68 29.92
CA LEU A 212 0.50 -5.97 29.81
C LEU A 212 0.40 -6.65 31.19
N ASP A 213 -0.83 -6.85 31.67
CA ASP A 213 -1.08 -7.80 32.75
C ASP A 213 -1.11 -9.23 32.18
N GLN A 214 -0.16 -10.07 32.62
CA GLN A 214 -0.06 -11.47 32.18
C GLN A 214 -1.34 -12.27 32.46
N ARG A 215 -2.11 -11.90 33.50
CA ARG A 215 -3.39 -12.55 33.84
C ARG A 215 -4.46 -12.37 32.77
N HIS A 216 -4.34 -11.30 31.99
CA HIS A 216 -5.32 -10.89 30.96
C HIS A 216 -4.73 -10.95 29.55
N ALA A 217 -3.58 -11.60 29.36
CA ALA A 217 -2.86 -11.60 28.07
C ALA A 217 -3.65 -12.24 26.91
N CYS A 218 -4.57 -13.15 27.20
CA CYS A 218 -5.43 -13.83 26.22
C CYS A 218 -6.85 -13.26 26.15
N TRP A 219 -7.14 -12.17 26.87
CA TRP A 219 -8.47 -11.59 26.86
C TRP A 219 -8.81 -10.93 25.53
N LYS A 220 -10.09 -11.05 25.17
CA LYS A 220 -10.69 -10.43 23.99
C LYS A 220 -11.41 -9.16 24.38
N VAL A 221 -11.64 -8.29 23.41
CA VAL A 221 -12.37 -7.02 23.65
C VAL A 221 -13.79 -7.30 24.16
N SER A 222 -14.41 -8.41 23.76
CA SER A 222 -15.71 -8.83 24.28
C SER A 222 -15.74 -8.98 25.81
N ASN A 223 -14.63 -9.33 26.46
CA ASN A 223 -14.55 -9.42 27.93
C ASN A 223 -14.65 -8.05 28.64
N LEU A 224 -14.51 -6.95 27.91
CA LEU A 224 -14.65 -5.59 28.42
C LEU A 224 -16.05 -5.03 28.20
N ILE A 225 -16.88 -5.71 27.42
CA ILE A 225 -18.23 -5.29 27.06
C ILE A 225 -19.20 -6.01 28.00
N ASP A 226 -20.15 -5.26 28.55
CA ASP A 226 -21.26 -5.83 29.29
C ASP A 226 -22.37 -6.30 28.32
N GLU A 227 -22.76 -7.56 28.42
CA GLU A 227 -23.68 -8.19 27.45
C GLU A 227 -25.10 -7.61 27.54
N ASP A 228 -25.54 -7.27 28.75
CA ASP A 228 -26.90 -6.80 29.05
C ASP A 228 -27.07 -5.32 28.70
N SER A 229 -26.15 -4.46 29.13
CA SER A 229 -26.23 -3.03 28.89
C SER A 229 -25.67 -2.60 27.52
N LYS A 230 -24.92 -3.47 26.83
CA LYS A 230 -24.16 -3.15 25.61
C LYS A 230 -23.25 -1.92 25.78
N THR A 231 -22.76 -1.71 26.99
CA THR A 231 -21.81 -0.65 27.32
C THR A 231 -20.47 -1.23 27.79
N TRP A 232 -19.46 -0.37 27.87
CA TRP A 232 -18.17 -0.75 28.41
C TRP A 232 -18.27 -0.99 29.92
N ASN A 233 -17.76 -2.13 30.40
CA ASN A 233 -17.75 -2.44 31.81
C ASN A 233 -16.69 -1.61 32.55
N MET A 234 -17.12 -0.48 33.11
CA MET A 234 -16.24 0.48 33.79
C MET A 234 -15.51 -0.11 34.99
N SER A 235 -16.07 -1.11 35.67
CA SER A 235 -15.43 -1.76 36.83
C SER A 235 -14.19 -2.56 36.41
N ILE A 236 -14.29 -3.25 35.27
CA ILE A 236 -13.20 -4.03 34.68
C ILE A 236 -12.16 -3.07 34.08
N LEU A 237 -12.63 -2.04 33.38
CA LEU A 237 -11.74 -1.06 32.75
C LEU A 237 -10.83 -0.35 33.76
N ARG A 238 -11.40 0.14 34.88
CA ARG A 238 -10.64 0.81 35.95
C ARG A 238 -9.64 -0.11 36.65
N ARG A 239 -9.87 -1.42 36.64
CA ARG A 239 -8.95 -2.40 37.24
C ARG A 239 -7.76 -2.70 36.35
N ILE A 240 -7.93 -2.64 35.02
CA ILE A 240 -6.97 -3.17 34.06
C ILE A 240 -6.20 -2.06 33.32
N PHE A 241 -6.83 -0.91 33.04
CA PHE A 241 -6.28 0.13 32.18
C PHE A 241 -5.95 1.42 32.94
N THR A 242 -5.05 2.23 32.36
CA THR A 242 -4.83 3.61 32.80
C THR A 242 -5.99 4.52 32.40
N GLU A 243 -6.19 5.62 33.13
CA GLU A 243 -7.26 6.60 32.85
C GLU A 243 -7.22 7.15 31.40
N GLU A 244 -6.04 7.26 30.81
CA GLU A 244 -5.87 7.70 29.41
C GLU A 244 -6.42 6.67 28.42
N ASP A 245 -6.08 5.39 28.59
CA ASP A 245 -6.59 4.31 27.74
C ASP A 245 -8.10 4.13 27.95
N ILE A 246 -8.61 4.26 29.18
CA ILE A 246 -10.06 4.22 29.48
C ILE A 246 -10.80 5.31 28.71
N SER A 247 -10.31 6.55 28.76
CA SER A 247 -10.89 7.68 28.01
C SER A 247 -10.93 7.39 26.50
N ASN A 248 -9.89 6.76 25.95
CA ASN A 248 -9.84 6.41 24.53
C ASN A 248 -10.75 5.23 24.16
N ILE A 249 -10.88 4.23 25.04
CA ILE A 249 -11.79 3.09 24.86
C ILE A 249 -13.24 3.55 24.91
N CYS A 250 -13.60 4.41 25.88
CA CYS A 250 -14.96 4.93 26.01
C CYS A 250 -15.42 5.77 24.82
N LYS A 251 -14.51 6.36 24.04
CA LYS A 251 -14.83 7.06 22.78
C LYS A 251 -15.28 6.12 21.66
N ILE A 252 -15.03 4.82 21.78
CA ILE A 252 -15.39 3.83 20.77
C ILE A 252 -16.85 3.41 20.99
N PRO A 253 -17.75 3.68 20.03
CA PRO A 253 -19.13 3.24 20.14
C PRO A 253 -19.23 1.72 19.97
N ILE A 254 -19.96 1.05 20.86
CA ILE A 254 -20.25 -0.38 20.76
C ILE A 254 -21.44 -0.58 19.82
N SER A 255 -21.37 -1.65 19.01
CA SER A 255 -22.45 -2.01 18.09
C SER A 255 -23.64 -2.58 18.85
N TRP A 256 -24.77 -1.88 18.84
CA TRP A 256 -26.00 -2.34 19.49
C TRP A 256 -26.57 -3.61 18.85
N CYS A 257 -26.37 -3.76 17.54
CA CYS A 257 -26.86 -4.91 16.75
C CYS A 257 -25.90 -6.10 16.72
N GLY A 258 -24.79 -6.09 17.48
CA GLY A 258 -23.87 -7.23 17.52
C GLY A 258 -23.14 -7.52 16.21
N ASN A 259 -23.02 -6.54 15.31
CA ASN A 259 -22.25 -6.68 14.07
C ASN A 259 -20.84 -7.25 14.34
N PRO A 260 -20.29 -8.08 13.44
CA PRO A 260 -18.95 -8.65 13.62
C PRO A 260 -17.87 -7.56 13.55
N ASP A 261 -16.77 -7.80 14.25
CA ASP A 261 -15.57 -6.96 14.19
C ASP A 261 -15.06 -6.82 12.75
N LYS A 262 -14.67 -5.60 12.36
CA LYS A 262 -14.22 -5.32 10.99
C LYS A 262 -12.91 -4.58 10.98
N LEU A 263 -11.96 -5.11 10.23
CA LEU A 263 -10.72 -4.41 9.93
C LEU A 263 -11.00 -3.24 8.97
N ILE A 264 -10.46 -2.06 9.27
CA ILE A 264 -10.56 -0.82 8.49
C ILE A 264 -9.18 -0.30 8.07
#